data_AF-A0A966UV51-F1
#
_entry.id   AF-A0A966UV51-F1
#
_cell.length_a   1.000
_cell.length_b   1.000
_cell.length_c   1.000
_cell.angle_alpha   90.00
_cell.angle_beta   90.00
_cell.angle_gamma   90.00
#
_symmetry.space_group_name_H-M   'P 1'
#
loop_
_entity.id
_entity.type
_entity.pdbx_description
1 polymer ?
#
loop_
_entity_poly.entity_id
_entity_poly.type
_entity_poly.pdbx_seq_one_letter_code
_entity_poly.pdbx_strand_id
1 'polypeptide(L)'
;TPMEASGIFPPMVVSMVQVGEETGQLPDMLTKVADVFEEEVDNAVAGLTSLLEPVMIVLLALVVGTIVVALFLPLITIIQDLTGGA
;
A
#
# COMPACT_ATOMS: atom_id res chain seq x y z
N THR A 1 -25.50 -20.51 9.28
CA THR A 1 -24.76 -21.79 9.22
C THR A 1 -23.61 -21.78 10.23
N PRO A 2 -22.99 -22.92 10.61
CA PRO A 2 -21.80 -22.91 11.48
C PRO A 2 -20.65 -22.01 10.97
N MET A 3 -20.62 -21.71 9.67
CA MET A 3 -19.68 -20.76 9.05
C MET A 3 -19.98 -19.28 9.38
N GLU A 4 -21.24 -18.87 9.53
CA GLU A 4 -21.59 -17.51 9.98
C GLU A 4 -21.26 -17.31 11.46
N ALA A 5 -21.46 -18.35 12.28
CA ALA A 5 -21.21 -18.30 13.70
C ALA A 5 -19.71 -18.21 14.05
N SER A 6 -18.80 -18.57 13.13
CA SER A 6 -17.36 -18.52 13.38
C SER A 6 -16.79 -17.10 13.29
N GLY A 7 -17.46 -16.17 12.62
CA GLY A 7 -17.00 -14.78 12.44
C GLY A 7 -15.72 -14.61 11.61
N ILE A 8 -15.13 -15.70 11.13
CA ILE A 8 -13.89 -15.70 10.32
C ILE A 8 -14.23 -15.64 8.82
N PHE A 9 -15.38 -16.19 8.41
CA PHE A 9 -15.78 -16.20 7.01
C PHE A 9 -16.53 -14.92 6.65
N PRO A 10 -16.08 -14.17 5.63
CA PRO A 10 -16.82 -13.03 5.11
C PRO A 10 -18.24 -13.46 4.69
N PRO A 11 -19.24 -12.57 4.81
CA PRO A 11 -20.61 -12.88 4.44
C PRO A 11 -20.76 -13.28 2.96
N MET A 12 -19.86 -12.81 2.09
CA MET A 12 -19.79 -13.21 0.68
C MET A 12 -19.42 -14.69 0.50
N VAL A 13 -18.51 -15.22 1.31
CA VAL A 13 -18.11 -16.63 1.25
C VAL A 13 -19.24 -17.53 1.72
N VAL A 14 -19.91 -17.15 2.81
CA VAL A 14 -21.07 -17.89 3.33
C VAL A 14 -22.18 -17.96 2.28
N SER A 15 -22.53 -16.84 1.65
CA SER A 15 -23.60 -16.82 0.64
C SER A 15 -23.25 -17.63 -0.60
N MET A 16 -22.01 -17.58 -1.08
CA MET A 16 -21.58 -18.42 -2.21
C MET A 16 -21.60 -19.92 -1.88
N VAL A 17 -21.16 -20.31 -0.68
CA VAL A 17 -21.22 -21.70 -0.22
C VAL A 17 -22.67 -22.17 -0.12
N GLN A 18 -23.56 -21.34 0.43
CA GLN A 18 -24.98 -21.67 0.56
C GLN A 18 -25.66 -21.84 -0.79
N VAL A 19 -25.39 -20.96 -1.76
CA VAL A 19 -25.87 -21.09 -3.14
C VAL A 19 -25.30 -22.35 -3.81
N GLY A 20 -24.03 -22.67 -3.56
CA GLY A 20 -23.39 -23.89 -4.08
C GLY A 20 -23.99 -25.18 -3.51
N GLU A 21 -24.37 -25.18 -2.23
CA GLU A 21 -25.07 -26.30 -1.60
C GLU A 21 -26.51 -26.44 -2.14
N GLU A 22 -27.23 -25.34 -2.33
CA GLU A 22 -28.61 -25.34 -2.87
C GLU A 22 -28.68 -25.78 -4.33
N THR A 23 -27.67 -25.43 -5.13
CA THR A 23 -27.60 -25.73 -6.57
C THR A 23 -26.82 -27.00 -6.89
N GLY A 24 -26.15 -27.60 -5.91
CA GLY A 24 -25.24 -28.72 -6.10
C GLY A 24 -23.92 -28.34 -6.80
N GLN A 25 -23.61 -27.05 -6.92
CA GLN A 25 -22.43 -26.49 -7.58
C GLN A 25 -21.36 -25.99 -6.59
N LEU A 26 -21.30 -26.59 -5.40
CA LEU A 26 -20.33 -26.22 -4.37
C LEU A 26 -18.86 -26.16 -4.86
N PRO A 27 -18.35 -27.10 -5.69
CA PRO A 27 -16.98 -27.02 -6.20
C PRO A 27 -16.72 -25.75 -7.03
N ASP A 28 -17.70 -25.37 -7.86
CA ASP A 28 -17.60 -24.18 -8.71
C ASP A 28 -17.64 -22.90 -7.87
N MET A 29 -18.52 -22.87 -6.86
CA MET A 29 -18.61 -21.73 -5.93
C MET A 29 -17.34 -21.56 -5.08
N LEU A 30 -16.73 -22.67 -4.62
CA LEU A 30 -15.45 -22.60 -3.88
C LEU A 30 -14.30 -22.11 -4.77
N THR A 31 -14.28 -22.50 -6.04
CA THR A 31 -13.32 -21.97 -7.01
C THR A 31 -13.52 -20.46 -7.19
N LYS A 32 -14.78 -20.01 -7.27
CA LYS A 32 -15.08 -18.59 -7.39
C LYS A 32 -14.64 -17.77 -6.16
N VAL A 33 -14.80 -18.34 -4.97
CA VAL A 33 -14.29 -17.71 -3.74
C VAL A 33 -12.77 -17.61 -3.75
N ALA A 34 -12.07 -18.63 -4.25
CA ALA A 34 -10.61 -18.59 -4.39
C ALA A 34 -10.17 -17.46 -5.35
N ASP A 35 -10.80 -17.35 -6.52
CA ASP A 35 -10.53 -16.28 -7.49
C ASP A 35 -10.71 -14.89 -6.87
N VAL A 36 -11.76 -14.70 -6.07
CA VAL A 36 -12.02 -13.40 -5.41
C VAL A 36 -10.93 -13.07 -4.39
N PHE A 37 -10.47 -14.05 -3.60
CA PHE A 37 -9.38 -13.81 -2.67
C PHE A 37 -8.05 -13.55 -3.37
N GLU A 38 -7.79 -14.22 -4.50
CA GLU A 38 -6.61 -13.94 -5.33
C GLU A 38 -6.66 -12.50 -5.87
N GLU A 39 -7.81 -12.05 -6.36
CA GLU A 39 -8.03 -10.67 -6.81
C GLU A 39 -7.87 -9.65 -5.67
N GLU A 40 -8.36 -9.95 -4.47
CA GLU A 40 -8.16 -9.09 -3.29
C GLU A 40 -6.67 -8.97 -2.91
N VAL A 41 -5.92 -10.08 -2.97
CA VAL A 41 -4.48 -10.09 -2.71
C VAL A 41 -3.74 -9.29 -3.78
N ASP A 42 -4.03 -9.51 -5.05
CA ASP A 42 -3.40 -8.78 -6.16
C ASP A 42 -3.66 -7.28 -6.07
N ASN A 43 -4.90 -6.88 -5.76
CA ASN A 43 -5.26 -5.48 -5.55
C ASN A 43 -4.52 -4.87 -4.35
N ALA A 44 -4.39 -5.61 -3.25
CA ALA A 44 -3.63 -5.18 -2.10
C ALA A 44 -2.14 -5.00 -2.43
N VAL A 45 -1.53 -5.96 -3.13
CA VAL A 45 -0.13 -5.91 -3.55
C VAL A 45 0.12 -4.75 -4.52
N ALA A 46 -0.77 -4.55 -5.49
CA ALA A 46 -0.71 -3.42 -6.41
C ALA A 46 -0.81 -2.08 -5.68
N GLY A 47 -1.74 -1.96 -4.73
CA GLY A 47 -1.90 -0.77 -3.89
C GLY A 47 -0.64 -0.49 -3.06
N LEU A 48 -0.06 -1.51 -2.42
CA LEU A 48 1.19 -1.39 -1.66
C LEU A 48 2.35 -0.93 -2.55
N THR A 49 2.45 -1.49 -3.77
CA THR A 49 3.49 -1.12 -4.74
C THR A 49 3.32 0.32 -5.20
N SER A 50 2.09 0.75 -5.47
CA SER A 50 1.78 2.14 -5.86
C SER A 50 2.13 3.14 -4.77
N LEU A 51 1.99 2.78 -3.49
CA LEU A 51 2.40 3.64 -2.37
C LEU A 51 3.92 3.68 -2.16
N LEU A 52 4.65 2.66 -2.62
CA LEU A 52 6.11 2.59 -2.50
C LEU A 52 6.79 3.71 -3.32
N GLU A 53 6.27 3.99 -4.52
CA GLU A 53 6.80 5.04 -5.41
C GLU A 53 6.82 6.46 -4.77
N PRO A 54 5.71 7.01 -4.25
CA PRO A 54 5.72 8.33 -3.61
C PRO A 54 6.58 8.36 -2.34
N VAL A 55 6.64 7.26 -1.57
CA VAL A 55 7.51 7.16 -0.39
C VAL A 55 8.99 7.31 -0.78
N MET A 56 9.41 6.64 -1.85
CA MET A 56 10.77 6.75 -2.39
C MET A 56 11.11 8.20 -2.80
N ILE A 57 10.17 8.89 -3.46
CA ILE A 57 10.36 10.30 -3.88
C ILE A 57 10.51 11.22 -2.67
N VAL A 58 9.67 11.08 -1.65
CA VAL A 58 9.75 11.89 -0.42
C VAL A 58 11.09 11.67 0.29
N LEU A 59 11.55 10.42 0.36
CA LEU A 59 12.83 10.07 0.97
C LEU A 59 14.00 10.70 0.18
N LEU A 60 13.98 10.61 -1.15
CA LEU A 60 14.97 11.25 -2.02
C LEU A 60 14.98 12.77 -1.85
N ALA A 61 13.80 13.39 -1.81
CA ALA A 61 13.66 14.83 -1.60
C ALA A 61 14.23 15.27 -0.25
N LEU A 62 14.05 14.46 0.81
CA LEU A 62 14.63 14.71 2.12
C LEU A 62 16.16 14.63 2.06
N VAL A 63 16.72 13.56 1.49
CA VAL A 63 18.18 13.40 1.36
C VAL A 63 18.79 14.54 0.56
N VAL A 64 18.26 14.83 -0.63
CA VAL A 64 18.76 15.92 -1.48
C VAL A 64 18.58 17.28 -0.80
N GLY A 65 17.42 17.52 -0.16
CA GLY A 65 17.15 18.75 0.56
C GLY A 65 18.15 19.00 1.70
N THR A 66 18.49 17.96 2.48
CA THR A 66 19.48 18.08 3.55
C THR A 66 20.88 18.41 3.01
N ILE A 67 21.27 17.82 1.88
CA ILE A 67 22.56 18.11 1.23
C ILE A 67 22.61 19.57 0.76
N VAL A 68 21.54 20.05 0.10
CA VAL A 68 21.47 21.44 -0.38
C VAL A 68 21.58 22.41 0.79
N VAL A 69 20.83 22.21 1.87
CA VAL A 69 20.89 23.07 3.06
C VAL A 69 22.29 23.05 3.69
N ALA A 70 22.90 21.86 3.81
CA ALA A 70 24.24 21.71 4.38
C ALA A 70 25.34 22.42 3.57
N LEU A 71 25.18 22.53 2.24
CA LEU A 71 26.14 23.20 1.36
C LEU A 71 25.87 24.71 1.22
N PHE A 72 24.60 25.12 1.12
CA PHE A 72 24.25 26.52 0.87
C PHE A 72 24.41 27.40 2.11
N LEU A 73 24.09 26.90 3.31
CA LEU A 73 24.28 27.65 4.55
C LEU A 73 25.72 28.19 4.72
N PRO A 74 26.78 27.36 4.67
CA PRO A 74 28.15 27.84 4.83
C PRO A 74 28.63 28.70 3.65
N LEU A 75 28.09 28.46 2.45
CA LEU A 75 28.42 29.28 1.29
C LEU A 75 27.91 30.72 1.50
N ILE A 76 26.69 30.88 2.03
CA ILE A 76 26.12 32.19 2.35
C ILE A 76 26.94 32.89 3.45
N THR A 77 27.36 32.17 4.50
CA THR A 77 28.19 32.78 5.56
C THR A 77 29.53 33.23 5.01
N ILE A 78 30.19 32.43 4.15
CA ILE A 78 31.46 32.81 3.52
C ILE A 78 31.28 34.05 2.63
N ILE A 79 30.21 34.14 1.85
CA ILE A 79 29.93 35.32 1.03
C ILE A 79 29.67 36.55 1.90
N GLN A 80 28.92 36.41 2.99
CA GLN A 80 28.67 37.51 3.94
C GLN A 80 29.96 38.00 4.59
N ASP A 81 30.85 37.09 5.01
CA ASP A 81 32.15 37.47 5.57
C ASP A 81 33.04 38.19 4.54
N LEU A 82 32.96 37.79 3.26
CA LEU A 82 33.73 38.41 2.17
C LEU A 82 33.15 39.75 1.67
N THR A 83 31.83 39.95 1.77
CA THR A 83 31.15 41.15 1.24
C THR A 83 30.76 42.15 2.31
N GLY A 84 30.66 41.72 3.57
CA GLY A 84 30.32 42.51 4.75
C GLY A 84 31.51 43.09 5.51
N GLY A 85 32.67 43.23 4.85
CA GLY A 85 33.82 43.93 5.41
C GLY A 85 33.51 45.39 5.74
N ALA A 86 33.21 45.65 7.01
CA ALA A 86 34.07 46.52 7.82
C ALA A 86 35.31 45.72 8.24
#